data_AF-A0A6P8PIK9-F1
#
_entry.id   AF-A0A6P8PIK9-F1
#
_cell.length_a   1.000
_cell.length_b   1.000
_cell.length_c   1.000
_cell.angle_alpha   90.00
_cell.angle_beta   90.00
_cell.angle_gamma   90.00
#
_symmetry.space_group_name_H-M   'P 1'
#
loop_
_entity.id
_entity.type
_entity.pdbx_description
1 polymer ?
#
loop_
_entity_poly.entity_id
_entity_poly.type
_entity_poly.pdbx_seq_one_letter_code
_entity_poly.pdbx_strand_id
1 'polypeptide(L)'
;MTGIAIHMDVTRGQSAAGTEGYQTKQSLDSSSSLRIIDRSCLQDIAPSEQCCILRLLLNFYLGKVFRHCESVDPLLRRNIGVIANSFLSIKRELRICQAETRCVCRRQSRLTCQTIQENFEKMDISTAVLKALGELDILLDWMERIR
;
A
#
# COMPACT_ATOMS: atom_id res chain seq x y z
N MET A 1 13.72 -14.43 18.92
CA MET A 1 13.09 -13.45 17.99
C MET A 1 13.53 -13.82 16.58
N THR A 2 12.78 -14.70 15.93
CA THR A 2 13.09 -15.18 14.57
C THR A 2 12.33 -14.31 13.58
N GLY A 3 13.05 -13.44 12.88
CA GLY A 3 12.51 -12.65 11.77
C GLY A 3 12.18 -13.55 10.60
N ILE A 4 10.92 -13.51 10.14
CA ILE A 4 10.49 -14.19 8.92
C ILE A 4 10.84 -13.23 7.77
N ALA A 5 11.97 -13.49 7.11
CA ALA A 5 12.29 -12.89 5.83
C ALA A 5 11.44 -13.58 4.75
N ILE A 6 10.51 -12.85 4.13
CA ILE A 6 9.78 -13.33 2.97
C ILE A 6 10.62 -12.97 1.74
N HIS A 7 11.50 -13.90 1.33
CA HIS A 7 12.19 -13.82 0.05
C HIS A 7 11.28 -14.44 -1.01
N MET A 8 10.76 -13.64 -1.94
CA MET A 8 10.06 -14.14 -3.12
C MET A 8 11.07 -14.23 -4.27
N ASP A 9 11.64 -15.42 -4.46
CA ASP A 9 12.44 -15.74 -5.64
C ASP A 9 11.53 -15.97 -6.85
N VAL A 10 11.63 -15.08 -7.84
CA VAL A 10 11.15 -15.33 -9.21
C VAL A 10 12.25 -16.09 -9.95
N THR A 11 12.12 -17.42 -9.98
CA THR A 11 12.97 -18.28 -10.80
C THR A 11 12.77 -17.99 -12.28
N ARG A 12 13.89 -17.62 -12.90
CA ARG A 12 14.09 -17.29 -14.31
C ARG A 12 14.08 -18.58 -15.14
N GLY A 13 13.05 -18.79 -15.95
CA GLY A 13 13.02 -19.87 -16.95
C GLY A 13 13.96 -19.57 -18.12
N GLN A 14 14.90 -20.48 -18.40
CA GLN A 14 15.69 -20.52 -19.64
C GLN A 14 15.15 -21.63 -20.55
N SER A 15 14.81 -21.29 -21.81
CA SER A 15 15.23 -22.09 -22.97
C SER A 15 14.93 -21.40 -24.30
N ALA A 16 16.02 -21.19 -25.05
CA ALA A 16 16.25 -21.30 -26.50
C ALA A 16 15.36 -20.62 -27.57
N ALA A 17 16.06 -19.81 -28.37
CA ALA A 17 16.04 -19.70 -29.84
C ALA A 17 14.94 -18.87 -30.53
N GLY A 18 15.38 -17.97 -31.41
CA GLY A 18 14.58 -17.41 -32.52
C GLY A 18 14.59 -15.88 -32.60
N THR A 19 15.49 -15.36 -33.42
CA THR A 19 15.58 -13.97 -33.89
C THR A 19 14.29 -13.49 -34.58
N GLU A 20 14.07 -12.17 -34.51
CA GLU A 20 13.21 -11.29 -35.36
C GLU A 20 11.98 -10.67 -34.67
N GLY A 21 11.97 -9.32 -34.62
CA GLY A 21 10.83 -8.50 -34.20
C GLY A 21 11.17 -7.41 -33.18
N TYR A 22 11.92 -6.39 -33.58
CA TYR A 22 12.01 -5.15 -32.80
C TYR A 22 10.66 -4.40 -32.85
N GLN A 23 10.27 -3.87 -31.69
CA GLN A 23 9.13 -2.99 -31.41
C GLN A 23 7.71 -3.59 -31.43
N THR A 24 7.22 -3.94 -30.23
CA THR A 24 6.34 -3.03 -29.45
C THR A 24 6.05 -3.64 -28.07
N LYS A 25 6.84 -3.24 -27.06
CA LYS A 25 6.44 -3.36 -25.65
C LYS A 25 6.86 -2.11 -24.86
N GLN A 26 6.54 -0.95 -25.42
CA GLN A 26 6.51 0.30 -24.68
C GLN A 26 5.09 0.54 -24.16
N SER A 27 4.67 -0.28 -23.19
CA SER A 27 3.44 -0.03 -22.41
C SER A 27 3.52 -0.57 -20.98
N LEU A 28 4.74 -0.81 -20.47
CA LEU A 28 4.96 -1.29 -19.09
C LEU A 28 5.97 -0.43 -18.30
N ASP A 29 6.34 0.75 -18.81
CA ASP A 29 7.38 1.58 -18.18
C ASP A 29 6.81 2.76 -17.37
N SER A 30 5.50 3.02 -17.49
CA SER A 30 4.84 4.10 -16.74
C SER A 30 4.34 3.68 -15.36
N SER A 31 4.12 2.38 -15.12
CA SER A 31 3.66 1.84 -13.81
C SER A 31 4.80 1.46 -12.86
N SER A 32 6.00 1.22 -13.40
CA SER A 32 7.23 0.98 -12.64
C SER A 32 7.65 2.23 -11.84
N SER A 33 7.57 3.40 -12.47
CA SER A 33 8.01 4.68 -11.90
C SER A 33 7.00 5.35 -10.97
N LEU A 34 5.70 5.19 -11.22
CA LEU A 34 4.67 5.74 -10.33
C LEU A 34 4.77 5.05 -8.96
N ARG A 35 4.76 5.78 -7.84
CA ARG A 35 4.61 5.21 -6.49
C ARG A 35 3.19 5.47 -5.99
N ILE A 36 2.52 4.46 -5.42
CA ILE A 36 1.21 4.67 -4.80
C ILE A 36 1.41 5.38 -3.47
N ILE A 37 2.38 4.91 -2.68
CA ILE A 37 2.83 5.55 -1.45
C ILE A 37 4.28 5.98 -1.63
N ASP A 38 4.49 7.27 -1.87
CA ASP A 38 5.83 7.83 -1.86
C ASP A 38 6.26 8.15 -0.42
N ARG A 39 7.54 7.90 -0.07
CA ARG A 39 8.05 8.20 1.27
C ARG A 39 7.92 9.69 1.61
N SER A 40 8.03 10.58 0.63
CA SER A 40 7.84 12.02 0.81
C SER A 40 6.41 12.38 1.23
N CYS A 41 5.39 11.59 0.85
CA CYS A 41 4.02 11.80 1.29
C CYS A 41 3.83 11.63 2.80
N LEU A 42 4.75 10.89 3.44
CA LEU A 42 4.74 10.56 4.86
C LEU A 42 5.83 11.26 5.67
N GLN A 43 6.64 12.10 5.03
CA GLN A 43 7.66 12.92 5.69
C GLN A 43 7.05 14.19 6.30
N ASP A 44 7.65 14.65 7.40
CA ASP A 44 7.34 15.92 8.07
C ASP A 44 5.86 16.14 8.40
N ILE A 45 5.11 15.05 8.61
CA ILE A 45 3.73 15.12 9.04
C ILE A 45 3.68 15.65 10.48
N ALA A 46 3.04 16.79 10.66
CA ALA A 46 2.78 17.37 11.98
C ALA A 46 2.10 16.33 12.90
N PRO A 47 2.54 16.17 14.16
CA PRO A 47 2.00 15.18 15.10
C PRO A 47 0.47 15.20 15.20
N SER A 48 -0.12 16.40 15.19
CA SER A 48 -1.57 16.60 15.22
C SER A 48 -2.35 16.06 14.01
N GLU A 49 -1.69 15.73 12.90
CA GLU A 49 -2.32 15.15 11.70
C GLU A 49 -2.00 13.66 11.51
N GLN A 50 -1.03 13.10 12.23
CA GLN A 50 -0.59 11.70 12.10
C GLN A 50 -1.74 10.72 12.33
N CYS A 51 -2.56 10.94 13.38
CA CYS A 51 -3.74 10.12 13.63
C CYS A 51 -4.69 10.10 12.42
N CYS A 52 -4.94 11.25 11.80
CA CYS A 52 -5.83 11.32 10.65
C CYS A 52 -5.25 10.57 9.45
N ILE A 53 -3.95 10.77 9.15
CA ILE A 53 -3.28 10.08 8.04
C ILE A 53 -3.33 8.57 8.25
N LEU A 54 -2.96 8.09 9.45
CA LEU A 54 -3.02 6.66 9.76
C LEU A 54 -4.44 6.12 9.57
N ARG A 55 -5.46 6.80 10.09
CA ARG A 55 -6.86 6.40 9.92
C ARG A 55 -7.27 6.33 8.45
N LEU A 56 -6.84 7.29 7.63
CA LEU A 56 -7.14 7.35 6.20
C LEU A 56 -6.44 6.21 5.44
N LEU A 57 -5.17 5.94 5.73
CA LEU A 57 -4.41 4.84 5.13
C LEU A 57 -4.98 3.47 5.51
N LEU A 58 -5.34 3.27 6.78
CA LEU A 58 -6.01 2.04 7.20
C LEU A 58 -7.34 1.83 6.46
N ASN A 59 -8.12 2.90 6.25
CA ASN A 59 -9.36 2.82 5.45
C ASN A 59 -9.08 2.48 3.98
N PHE A 60 -8.05 3.08 3.39
CA PHE A 60 -7.62 2.78 2.02
C PHE A 60 -7.22 1.31 1.87
N TYR A 61 -6.33 0.80 2.74
CA TYR A 61 -5.89 -0.59 2.68
C TYR A 61 -7.04 -1.58 2.90
N LEU A 62 -7.87 -1.38 3.94
CA LEU A 62 -9.00 -2.26 4.22
C LEU A 62 -10.08 -2.21 3.13
N GLY A 63 -10.36 -1.03 2.58
CA GLY A 63 -11.48 -0.81 1.66
C GLY A 63 -11.16 -1.03 0.19
N LYS A 64 -9.90 -0.79 -0.22
CA LYS A 64 -9.47 -0.82 -1.63
C LYS A 64 -8.43 -1.90 -1.89
N VAL A 65 -7.40 -2.04 -1.05
CA VAL A 65 -6.31 -2.98 -1.31
C VAL A 65 -6.68 -4.41 -0.93
N PHE A 66 -6.92 -4.67 0.36
CA PHE A 66 -7.20 -6.02 0.86
C PHE A 66 -8.50 -6.59 0.32
N ARG A 67 -9.53 -5.74 0.14
CA ARG A 67 -10.82 -6.14 -0.45
C ARG A 67 -10.67 -6.77 -1.85
N HIS A 68 -9.76 -6.26 -2.67
CA HIS A 68 -9.58 -6.73 -4.04
C HIS A 68 -8.40 -7.69 -4.19
N CYS A 69 -7.64 -7.95 -3.12
CA CYS A 69 -6.52 -8.88 -3.21
C CYS A 69 -6.97 -10.34 -3.33
N GLU A 70 -8.09 -10.71 -2.71
CA GLU A 70 -8.60 -12.08 -2.80
C GLU A 70 -8.94 -12.48 -4.24
N SER A 71 -9.35 -11.51 -5.07
CA SER A 71 -9.62 -11.73 -6.50
C SER A 71 -8.37 -11.78 -7.37
N VAL A 72 -7.22 -11.31 -6.88
CA VAL A 72 -5.98 -11.22 -7.67
C VAL A 72 -5.11 -12.46 -7.48
N ASP A 73 -4.93 -12.94 -6.25
CA ASP A 73 -4.15 -14.15 -5.97
C ASP A 73 -4.68 -14.89 -4.71
N PRO A 74 -5.22 -16.12 -4.86
CA PRO A 74 -5.67 -16.94 -3.74
C PRO A 74 -4.57 -17.29 -2.73
N LEU A 75 -3.30 -17.33 -3.12
CA LEU A 75 -2.17 -17.62 -2.22
C LEU A 75 -1.90 -16.46 -1.26
N LEU A 76 -2.12 -15.22 -1.71
CA LEU A 76 -2.00 -14.03 -0.86
C LEU A 76 -3.08 -13.95 0.23
N ARG A 77 -4.22 -14.64 0.05
CA ARG A 77 -5.39 -14.60 0.94
C ARG A 77 -5.05 -14.90 2.41
N ARG A 78 -4.25 -15.94 2.68
CA ARG A 78 -3.99 -16.38 4.06
C ARG A 78 -3.16 -15.35 4.84
N ASN A 79 -2.15 -14.77 4.22
CA ASN A 79 -1.26 -13.80 4.86
C ASN A 79 -1.96 -12.44 5.00
N ILE A 80 -2.72 -12.04 3.99
CA ILE A 80 -3.46 -10.77 4.01
C ILE A 80 -4.56 -10.78 5.05
N GLY A 81 -5.23 -11.92 5.28
CA GLY A 81 -6.22 -12.04 6.34
C GLY A 81 -5.66 -11.69 7.74
N VAL A 82 -4.42 -12.10 8.03
CA VAL A 82 -3.76 -11.76 9.31
C VAL A 82 -3.49 -10.26 9.39
N ILE A 83 -2.89 -9.67 8.35
CA ILE A 83 -2.55 -8.24 8.30
C ILE A 83 -3.81 -7.37 8.37
N ALA A 84 -4.85 -7.74 7.61
CA ALA A 84 -6.13 -7.03 7.59
C ALA A 84 -6.80 -7.02 8.97
N ASN A 85 -6.72 -8.11 9.72
CA ASN A 85 -7.23 -8.17 11.10
C ASN A 85 -6.45 -7.24 12.04
N SER A 86 -5.12 -7.20 11.92
CA SER A 86 -4.29 -6.24 12.67
C SER A 86 -4.67 -4.79 12.33
N PHE A 87 -4.83 -4.47 11.05
CA PHE A 87 -5.25 -3.14 10.59
C PHE A 87 -6.64 -2.79 11.11
N LEU A 88 -7.55 -3.76 11.18
CA LEU A 88 -8.88 -3.57 11.75
C LEU A 88 -8.83 -3.29 13.25
N SER A 89 -7.93 -3.95 14.00
CA SER A 89 -7.73 -3.68 15.42
C SER A 89 -7.26 -2.25 15.66
N ILE A 90 -6.21 -1.82 14.95
CA ILE A 90 -5.68 -0.44 15.05
C ILE A 90 -6.76 0.58 14.66
N LYS A 91 -7.52 0.32 13.60
CA LYS A 91 -8.64 1.19 13.19
C LYS A 91 -9.70 1.32 14.28
N ARG A 92 -9.98 0.26 15.04
CA ARG A 92 -10.94 0.32 16.18
C ARG A 92 -10.40 1.21 17.30
N GLU A 93 -9.11 1.13 17.61
CA GLU A 93 -8.47 2.01 18.59
C GLU A 93 -8.54 3.48 18.14
N LEU A 94 -8.23 3.77 16.87
CA LEU A 94 -8.32 5.14 16.34
C LEU A 94 -9.73 5.71 16.31
N ARG A 95 -10.78 4.87 16.32
CA ARG A 95 -12.17 5.36 16.46
C ARG A 95 -12.39 6.03 17.81
N ILE A 96 -11.72 5.58 18.87
CA ILE A 96 -11.78 6.21 20.19
C ILE A 96 -11.16 7.61 20.10
N CYS A 97 -9.97 7.75 19.49
CA CYS A 97 -9.34 9.05 19.26
C CYS A 97 -10.23 10.00 18.43
N GLN A 98 -10.96 9.47 17.44
CA GLN A 98 -11.90 10.25 16.65
C GLN A 98 -13.11 10.70 17.49
N ALA A 99 -13.69 9.81 18.30
CA ALA A 99 -14.82 10.14 19.17
C ALA A 99 -14.46 11.19 20.23
N GLU A 100 -13.23 11.17 20.73
CA GLU A 100 -12.69 12.14 21.68
C GLU A 100 -12.17 13.43 21.03
N THR A 101 -12.35 13.62 19.71
CA THR A 101 -11.84 14.77 18.92
C THR A 101 -10.32 14.95 18.95
N ARG A 102 -9.57 13.91 19.36
CA ARG A 102 -8.09 13.88 19.38
C ARG A 102 -7.48 13.56 18.02
N CYS A 103 -8.31 13.25 17.02
CA CYS A 103 -7.89 12.91 15.66
C CYS A 103 -8.39 13.94 14.65
N VAL A 104 -7.61 15.00 14.42
CA VAL A 104 -8.02 16.11 13.54
C VAL A 104 -7.43 15.95 12.15
N CYS A 105 -8.27 16.07 11.12
CA CYS A 105 -7.85 16.06 9.72
C CYS A 105 -7.75 17.49 9.20
N ARG A 106 -6.54 17.96 8.87
CA ARG A 106 -6.32 19.25 8.21
C ARG A 106 -5.95 19.06 6.74
N ARG A 107 -5.35 20.10 6.14
CA ARG A 107 -5.07 20.15 4.71
C ARG A 107 -4.06 19.08 4.30
N GLN A 108 -2.97 18.91 5.06
CA GLN A 108 -1.90 17.99 4.69
C GLN A 108 -2.41 16.54 4.65
N SER A 109 -3.09 16.11 5.71
CA SER A 109 -3.67 14.76 5.78
C SER A 109 -4.65 14.43 4.65
N ARG A 110 -5.47 15.41 4.24
CA ARG A 110 -6.40 15.26 3.12
C ARG A 110 -5.66 15.16 1.78
N LEU A 111 -4.68 16.03 1.54
CA LEU A 111 -3.89 16.02 0.31
C LEU A 111 -3.07 14.75 0.17
N THR A 112 -2.37 14.33 1.22
CA THR A 112 -1.62 13.07 1.25
C THR A 112 -2.51 11.89 0.86
N CYS A 113 -3.70 11.79 1.47
CA CYS A 113 -4.62 10.71 1.15
C CYS A 113 -5.18 10.79 -0.27
N GLN A 114 -5.49 12.01 -0.75
CA GLN A 114 -5.96 12.24 -2.10
C GLN A 114 -4.92 11.80 -3.14
N THR A 115 -3.65 12.21 -2.98
CA THR A 115 -2.57 11.81 -3.89
C THR A 115 -2.39 10.28 -3.95
N ILE A 116 -2.48 9.60 -2.80
CA ILE A 116 -2.37 8.14 -2.75
C ILE A 116 -3.55 7.48 -3.49
N GLN A 117 -4.77 7.99 -3.32
CA GLN A 117 -5.94 7.49 -4.05
C GLN A 117 -5.82 7.72 -5.56
N GLU A 118 -5.44 8.92 -5.98
CA GLU A 118 -5.25 9.27 -7.39
C GLU A 118 -4.16 8.40 -8.03
N ASN A 119 -3.06 8.13 -7.33
CA ASN A 119 -2.01 7.26 -7.84
C ASN A 119 -2.46 5.80 -7.97
N PHE A 120 -3.29 5.32 -7.03
CA PHE A 120 -3.89 3.99 -7.13
C PHE A 120 -4.84 3.87 -8.33
N GLU A 121 -5.64 4.91 -8.59
CA GLU A 121 -6.64 4.93 -9.67
C GLU A 121 -6.06 5.12 -11.07
N LYS A 122 -4.78 5.50 -11.19
CA LYS A 122 -4.05 5.56 -12.48
C LYS A 122 -3.67 4.19 -13.05
N MET A 123 -3.88 3.11 -12.31
CA MET A 123 -3.55 1.75 -12.71
C MET A 123 -4.80 0.88 -12.79
N ASP A 124 -4.72 -0.24 -13.53
CA ASP A 124 -5.74 -1.27 -13.41
C ASP A 124 -5.75 -1.84 -11.98
N ILE A 125 -6.91 -2.31 -11.53
CA ILE A 125 -7.12 -2.73 -10.15
C ILE A 125 -6.13 -3.81 -9.69
N SER A 126 -5.79 -4.77 -10.55
CA SER A 126 -4.90 -5.87 -10.21
C SER A 126 -3.47 -5.37 -10.00
N THR A 127 -2.95 -4.55 -10.92
CA THR A 127 -1.64 -3.90 -10.79
C THR A 127 -1.60 -2.98 -9.57
N ALA A 128 -2.63 -2.17 -9.36
CA ALA A 128 -2.71 -1.24 -8.24
C ALA A 128 -2.66 -1.95 -6.88
N VAL A 129 -3.40 -3.06 -6.74
CA VAL A 129 -3.42 -3.88 -5.51
C VAL A 129 -2.06 -4.52 -5.25
N LEU A 130 -1.48 -5.20 -6.23
CA LEU A 130 -0.16 -5.85 -6.07
C LEU A 130 0.91 -4.84 -5.69
N LYS A 131 0.87 -3.66 -6.32
CA LYS A 131 1.81 -2.59 -6.04
C LYS A 131 1.61 -1.98 -4.64
N ALA A 132 0.37 -1.70 -4.23
CA ALA A 132 0.10 -1.17 -2.90
C ALA A 132 0.47 -2.16 -1.78
N LEU A 133 0.38 -3.47 -2.04
CA LEU A 133 0.88 -4.52 -1.16
C LEU A 133 2.40 -4.53 -1.10
N GLY A 134 3.06 -4.40 -2.24
CA GLY A 134 4.53 -4.29 -2.31
C GLY A 134 5.09 -3.03 -1.65
N GLU A 135 4.29 -1.97 -1.52
CA GLU A 135 4.66 -0.71 -0.84
C GLU A 135 4.11 -0.64 0.60
N LEU A 136 3.57 -1.74 1.14
CA LEU A 136 3.06 -1.81 2.51
C LEU A 136 4.16 -1.59 3.56
N ASP A 137 5.39 -2.00 3.25
CA ASP A 137 6.57 -1.79 4.08
C ASP A 137 6.80 -0.30 4.40
N ILE A 138 6.55 0.59 3.43
CA ILE A 138 6.65 2.05 3.62
C ILE A 138 5.68 2.54 4.69
N LEU A 139 4.44 2.03 4.69
CA LEU A 139 3.45 2.37 5.71
C LEU A 139 3.87 1.82 7.07
N LEU A 140 4.33 0.57 7.14
CA LEU A 140 4.75 -0.05 8.40
C LEU A 140 5.96 0.66 9.01
N ASP A 141 6.96 1.00 8.19
CA ASP A 141 8.11 1.82 8.59
C ASP A 141 7.67 3.17 9.19
N TRP A 142 6.69 3.82 8.54
CA TRP A 142 6.18 5.10 9.03
C TRP A 142 5.42 4.94 10.35
N MET A 143 4.60 3.89 10.49
CA MET A 143 3.88 3.58 11.72
C MET A 143 4.82 3.32 12.91
N GLU A 144 5.96 2.70 12.66
CA GLU A 144 6.97 2.45 13.70
C GLU A 144 7.64 3.76 14.18
N ARG A 145 7.82 4.74 13.28
CA ARG A 145 8.45 6.04 13.59
C ARG A 145 7.56 7.01 14.37
N ILE A 146 6.24 6.90 14.21
CA ILE A 146 5.27 7.78 14.89
C ILE A 146 4.82 7.24 16.27
N ARG A 147 5.37 6.11 16.70
CA ARG A 147 5.07 5.47 17.98
C ARG A 147 5.66 6.26 19.16
#